data_AF-A0A8I0CU83-F1
#
_entry.id   AF-A0A8I0CU83-F1
#
_cell.length_a   1.000
_cell.length_b   1.000
_cell.length_c   1.000
_cell.angle_alpha   90.00
_cell.angle_beta   90.00
_cell.angle_gamma   90.00
#
_symmetry.space_group_name_H-M   'P 1'
#
loop_
_entity.id
_entity.type
_entity.pdbx_description
1 polymer ?
#
loop_
_entity_poly.entity_id
_entity_poly.type
_entity_poly.pdbx_seq_one_letter_code
_entity_poly.pdbx_strand_id
1 'polypeptide(L)'
;MRDTTNKNLHSRHTWLSQVLSKEITPSKAQLRALSSMRGFCELEVAGCFTSISLNSLKQAAKVAQFGISGSSLWDKMLQMRTMAFALLTPKVNPAPAPNLPSDKDQARIALLEAHIASMAYFDILTFLERVDPQSTRSADEIRAAIALKVKTSKAKYHSFLISDQIFSSEKMKVIDGGKKDG
;
A
#
# COMPACT_ATOMS: atom_id res chain seq x y z
N MET A 1 -17.14 -31.85 22.91
CA MET A 1 -16.72 -30.71 22.05
C MET A 1 -15.25 -30.76 21.61
N ARG A 2 -14.28 -31.23 22.41
CA ARG A 2 -12.87 -31.32 21.94
C ARG A 2 -12.69 -32.24 20.72
N ASP A 3 -13.36 -33.39 20.71
CA ASP A 3 -13.23 -34.35 19.61
C ASP A 3 -13.80 -33.85 18.29
N THR A 4 -14.90 -33.09 18.33
CA THR A 4 -15.49 -32.47 17.14
C THR A 4 -14.57 -31.38 16.56
N THR A 5 -13.92 -30.59 17.41
CA THR A 5 -12.95 -29.56 17.02
C THR A 5 -11.69 -30.16 16.41
N ASN A 6 -11.17 -31.24 17.00
CA ASN A 6 -9.99 -31.95 16.48
C ASN A 6 -10.28 -32.67 15.16
N LYS A 7 -11.46 -33.28 15.02
CA LYS A 7 -11.93 -33.84 13.75
C LYS A 7 -12.05 -32.77 12.67
N ASN A 8 -12.62 -31.61 13.00
CA ASN A 8 -12.74 -30.48 12.06
C ASN A 8 -11.35 -29.98 11.63
N LEU A 9 -10.42 -29.81 12.57
CA LEU A 9 -9.02 -29.47 12.29
C LEU A 9 -8.35 -30.47 11.35
N HIS A 10 -8.51 -31.77 11.60
CA HIS A 10 -7.96 -32.82 10.74
C HIS A 10 -8.57 -32.78 9.34
N SER A 11 -9.90 -32.70 9.22
CA SER A 11 -10.60 -32.58 7.94
C SER A 11 -10.14 -31.37 7.14
N ARG A 12 -9.90 -30.22 7.80
CA ARG A 12 -9.38 -29.00 7.16
C ARG A 12 -7.96 -29.16 6.66
N HIS A 13 -7.09 -29.80 7.44
CA HIS A 13 -5.72 -30.10 7.01
C HIS A 13 -5.72 -31.05 5.81
N THR A 14 -6.50 -32.13 5.86
CA THR A 14 -6.64 -33.10 4.76
C THR A 14 -7.19 -32.43 3.50
N TRP A 15 -8.24 -31.63 3.64
CA TRP A 15 -8.81 -30.88 2.52
C TRP A 15 -7.79 -29.94 1.88
N LEU A 16 -7.04 -29.16 2.67
CA LEU A 16 -5.96 -28.31 2.13
C LEU A 16 -4.89 -29.14 1.40
N SER A 17 -4.56 -30.34 1.90
CA SER A 17 -3.63 -31.24 1.23
C SER A 17 -4.17 -31.70 -0.13
N GLN A 18 -5.45 -32.07 -0.20
CA GLN A 18 -6.13 -32.49 -1.44
C GLN A 18 -6.24 -31.35 -2.46
N VAL A 19 -6.47 -30.11 -1.99
CA VAL A 19 -6.44 -28.92 -2.85
C VAL A 19 -5.05 -28.74 -3.46
N LEU A 20 -4.00 -28.87 -2.65
CA LEU A 20 -2.62 -28.69 -3.10
C LEU A 20 -2.14 -29.81 -4.03
N SER A 21 -2.60 -31.05 -3.83
CA SER A 21 -2.35 -32.18 -4.74
C SER A 21 -3.19 -32.14 -6.02
N LYS A 22 -4.09 -31.16 -6.16
CA LYS A 22 -5.04 -31.00 -7.28
C LYS A 22 -6.06 -32.15 -7.41
N GLU A 23 -6.30 -32.87 -6.32
CA GLU A 23 -7.34 -33.92 -6.26
C GLU A 23 -8.75 -33.31 -6.22
N ILE A 24 -8.87 -32.10 -5.65
CA ILE A 24 -10.13 -31.37 -5.58
C ILE A 24 -9.98 -29.95 -6.12
N THR A 25 -10.99 -29.49 -6.84
CA THR A 25 -11.06 -28.12 -7.36
C THR A 25 -12.07 -27.32 -6.52
N PRO A 26 -11.62 -26.34 -5.71
CA PRO A 26 -12.53 -25.53 -4.91
C PRO A 26 -13.47 -24.69 -5.77
N SER A 27 -14.71 -24.55 -5.32
CA SER A 27 -15.67 -23.59 -5.89
C SER A 27 -15.19 -22.14 -5.72
N LYS A 28 -15.77 -21.21 -6.49
CA LYS A 28 -15.45 -19.77 -6.38
C LYS A 28 -15.68 -19.21 -4.96
N ALA A 29 -16.65 -19.74 -4.22
CA ALA A 29 -16.92 -19.34 -2.84
C ALA A 29 -15.83 -19.84 -1.88
N GLN A 30 -15.44 -21.12 -2.03
CA GLN A 30 -14.33 -21.71 -1.27
C GLN A 30 -13.00 -21.00 -1.56
N LEU A 31 -12.74 -20.63 -2.81
CA LEU A 31 -11.56 -19.86 -3.18
C LEU A 31 -11.53 -18.48 -2.53
N ARG A 32 -12.66 -17.76 -2.48
CA ARG A 32 -12.76 -16.48 -1.78
C ARG A 32 -12.50 -16.65 -0.28
N ALA A 33 -13.04 -17.70 0.33
CA ALA A 33 -12.81 -17.99 1.74
C ALA A 33 -11.33 -18.28 2.05
N LEU A 34 -10.58 -18.85 1.10
CA LEU A 34 -9.14 -19.08 1.24
C LEU A 34 -8.29 -17.81 1.25
N SER A 35 -8.82 -16.64 0.88
CA SER A 35 -8.07 -15.37 0.87
C SER A 35 -7.56 -14.95 2.25
N SER A 36 -8.26 -15.31 3.33
CA SER A 36 -7.90 -14.98 4.71
C SER A 36 -8.12 -16.16 5.66
N MET A 37 -7.43 -16.16 6.80
CA MET A 37 -7.62 -17.23 7.79
C MET A 37 -9.01 -17.17 8.45
N ARG A 38 -9.57 -15.96 8.62
CA ARG A 38 -10.93 -15.77 9.15
C ARG A 38 -11.96 -16.34 8.19
N GLY A 39 -11.87 -15.99 6.91
CA GLY A 39 -12.73 -16.55 5.87
C GLY A 39 -12.61 -18.07 5.77
N PHE A 40 -11.39 -18.61 5.92
CA PHE A 40 -11.20 -20.06 5.94
C PHE A 40 -11.88 -20.70 7.14
N CYS A 41 -11.80 -20.11 8.35
CA CYS A 41 -12.47 -20.63 9.54
C CYS A 41 -14.00 -20.63 9.42
N GLU A 42 -14.56 -19.61 8.75
CA GLU A 42 -16.00 -19.49 8.48
C GLU A 42 -16.48 -20.43 7.37
N LEU A 43 -15.56 -20.96 6.55
CA LEU A 43 -15.88 -21.87 5.46
C LEU A 43 -16.50 -23.17 5.99
N GLU A 44 -17.62 -23.55 5.40
CA GLU A 44 -18.25 -24.85 5.57
C GLU A 44 -18.22 -25.61 4.23
N VAL A 45 -17.79 -26.87 4.30
CA VAL A 45 -17.78 -27.78 3.16
C VAL A 45 -18.59 -29.00 3.56
N ALA A 46 -19.77 -29.14 2.96
CA ALA A 46 -20.70 -30.24 3.24
C ALA A 46 -20.00 -31.60 3.14
N GLY A 47 -20.13 -32.41 4.18
CA GLY A 47 -19.47 -33.73 4.27
C GLY A 47 -17.99 -33.72 4.66
N CYS A 48 -17.32 -32.55 4.74
CA CYS A 48 -15.92 -32.46 5.12
C CYS A 48 -15.71 -31.80 6.50
N PHE A 49 -16.14 -30.54 6.64
CA PHE A 49 -15.95 -29.76 7.87
C PHE A 49 -16.93 -28.59 7.96
N THR A 50 -17.23 -28.17 9.19
CA THR A 50 -18.13 -27.05 9.51
C THR A 50 -17.37 -25.78 9.85
N SER A 51 -18.07 -24.65 9.89
CA SER A 51 -17.55 -23.40 10.43
C SER A 51 -17.03 -23.59 11.87
N ILE A 52 -15.94 -22.90 12.19
CA ILE A 52 -15.25 -22.97 13.48
C ILE A 52 -14.69 -21.59 13.84
N SER A 53 -14.66 -21.24 15.13
CA SER A 53 -14.01 -19.99 15.55
C SER A 53 -12.49 -20.08 15.38
N LEU A 54 -11.86 -18.96 15.01
CA LEU A 54 -10.40 -18.88 14.83
C LEU A 54 -9.66 -19.30 16.11
N ASN A 55 -10.13 -18.87 17.28
CA ASN A 55 -9.51 -19.20 18.56
C ASN A 55 -9.63 -20.69 18.88
N SER A 56 -10.77 -21.32 18.57
CA SER A 56 -10.97 -22.75 18.74
C SER A 56 -10.02 -23.56 17.86
N LEU A 57 -9.89 -23.17 16.58
CA LEU A 57 -8.99 -23.83 15.64
C LEU A 57 -7.52 -23.66 16.04
N LYS A 58 -7.12 -22.44 16.44
CA LYS A 58 -5.77 -22.14 16.91
C LYS A 58 -5.42 -22.92 18.16
N GLN A 59 -6.34 -23.03 19.12
CA GLN A 59 -6.11 -23.80 20.34
C GLN A 59 -6.02 -25.30 20.07
N ALA A 60 -6.87 -25.84 19.17
CA ALA A 60 -6.80 -27.23 18.75
C ALA A 60 -5.47 -27.54 18.05
N ALA A 61 -5.00 -26.64 17.19
CA ALA A 61 -3.73 -26.80 16.48
C ALA A 61 -2.48 -26.75 17.38
N LYS A 62 -2.56 -26.11 18.56
CA LYS A 62 -1.47 -26.15 19.56
C LYS A 62 -1.36 -27.50 20.25
N VAL A 63 -2.49 -28.18 20.46
CA VAL A 63 -2.55 -29.43 21.23
C VAL A 63 -2.40 -30.65 20.31
N ALA A 64 -2.80 -30.52 19.04
CA ALA A 64 -2.75 -31.62 18.09
C ALA A 64 -1.32 -31.90 17.60
N GLN A 65 -0.82 -33.09 17.91
CA GLN A 65 0.44 -33.61 17.37
C GLN A 65 0.15 -34.57 16.21
N PHE A 66 0.08 -34.05 14.98
CA PHE A 66 -0.11 -34.88 13.78
C PHE A 66 1.21 -35.49 13.26
N GLY A 67 2.14 -35.88 14.14
CA GLY A 67 3.43 -36.44 13.72
C GLY A 67 4.29 -35.48 12.88
N ILE A 68 4.08 -34.16 13.01
CA ILE A 68 4.80 -33.14 12.24
C ILE A 68 5.99 -32.67 13.07
N SER A 69 7.20 -32.96 12.60
CA SER A 69 8.44 -32.48 13.21
C SER A 69 8.70 -31.01 12.84
N GLY A 70 8.94 -30.17 13.85
CA GLY A 70 9.63 -28.89 13.70
C GLY A 70 8.79 -27.62 13.47
N SER A 71 7.51 -27.70 13.11
CA SER A 71 6.63 -26.52 12.99
C SER A 71 5.27 -26.75 13.64
N SER A 72 4.69 -25.71 14.23
CA SER A 72 3.34 -25.83 14.81
C SER A 72 2.34 -26.14 13.69
N LEU A 73 1.39 -27.05 13.93
CA LEU A 73 0.37 -27.40 12.94
C LEU A 73 -0.37 -26.15 12.42
N TRP A 74 -0.55 -25.16 13.30
CA TRP A 74 -1.14 -23.88 12.97
C TRP A 74 -0.37 -23.16 11.84
N ASP A 75 0.95 -23.06 11.96
CA ASP A 75 1.79 -22.38 10.98
C ASP A 75 1.78 -23.13 9.64
N LYS A 76 1.80 -24.47 9.69
CA LYS A 76 1.68 -25.31 8.50
C LYS A 76 0.35 -25.08 7.79
N MET A 77 -0.76 -25.03 8.51
CA MET A 77 -2.08 -24.74 7.91
C MET A 77 -2.12 -23.34 7.29
N LEU A 78 -1.52 -22.35 7.94
CA LEU A 78 -1.42 -20.99 7.42
C LEU A 78 -0.66 -20.97 6.08
N GLN A 79 0.47 -21.68 6.02
CA GLN A 79 1.28 -21.82 4.82
C GLN A 79 0.51 -22.56 3.71
N MET A 80 -0.08 -23.72 4.01
CA MET A 80 -0.85 -24.52 3.04
C MET A 80 -2.02 -23.73 2.45
N ARG A 81 -2.77 -23.00 3.28
CA ARG A 81 -3.86 -22.12 2.82
C ARG A 81 -3.34 -21.03 1.89
N THR A 82 -2.22 -20.39 2.24
CA THR A 82 -1.60 -19.33 1.43
C THR A 82 -1.17 -19.88 0.07
N MET A 83 -0.54 -21.05 0.05
CA MET A 83 -0.14 -21.73 -1.18
C MET A 83 -1.34 -22.15 -2.03
N ALA A 84 -2.39 -22.71 -1.40
CA ALA A 84 -3.61 -23.12 -2.10
C ALA A 84 -4.31 -21.92 -2.74
N PHE A 85 -4.40 -20.79 -2.03
CA PHE A 85 -4.97 -19.55 -2.58
C PHE A 85 -4.11 -19.02 -3.75
N ALA A 86 -2.78 -19.01 -3.62
CA ALA A 86 -1.88 -18.52 -4.67
C ALA A 86 -1.89 -19.41 -5.93
N LEU A 87 -2.07 -20.73 -5.78
CA LEU A 87 -2.13 -21.68 -6.89
C LEU A 87 -3.44 -21.57 -7.67
N LEU A 88 -4.55 -21.30 -6.98
CA LEU A 88 -5.90 -21.31 -7.56
C LEU A 88 -6.40 -19.92 -7.97
N THR A 89 -5.82 -18.86 -7.43
CA THR A 89 -6.15 -17.50 -7.87
C THR A 89 -5.38 -17.24 -9.15
N PRO A 90 -6.06 -17.01 -10.30
CA PRO A 90 -5.36 -16.56 -11.49
C PRO A 90 -4.58 -15.32 -11.09
N LYS A 91 -3.28 -15.27 -11.41
CA LYS A 91 -2.48 -14.07 -11.24
C LYS A 91 -3.22 -12.97 -11.98
N VAL A 92 -4.00 -12.18 -11.26
CA VAL A 92 -4.37 -10.85 -11.71
C VAL A 92 -3.01 -10.21 -11.81
N ASN A 93 -2.50 -10.06 -13.04
CA ASN A 93 -1.28 -9.32 -13.27
C ASN A 93 -1.46 -8.04 -12.47
N PRO A 94 -0.64 -7.81 -11.41
CA PRO A 94 -0.71 -6.53 -10.73
C PRO A 94 -0.61 -5.50 -11.85
N ALA A 95 -1.55 -4.54 -11.86
CA ALA A 95 -1.48 -3.43 -12.80
C ALA A 95 -0.01 -2.99 -12.82
N PRO A 96 0.62 -2.89 -14.01
CA PRO A 96 2.05 -2.65 -14.08
C PRO A 96 2.36 -1.52 -13.13
N ALA A 97 3.25 -1.79 -12.16
CA ALA A 97 3.67 -0.77 -11.20
C ALA A 97 3.95 0.49 -12.02
N PRO A 98 3.41 1.67 -11.62
CA PRO A 98 3.67 2.89 -12.36
C PRO A 98 5.16 2.92 -12.62
N ASN A 99 5.57 3.05 -13.90
CA ASN A 99 6.97 3.04 -14.31
C ASN A 99 7.65 4.20 -13.59
N LEU A 100 8.13 3.93 -12.38
CA LEU A 100 8.90 4.87 -11.60
C LEU A 100 10.19 5.06 -12.37
N PRO A 101 10.66 6.31 -12.55
CA PRO A 101 11.95 6.56 -13.13
C PRO A 101 13.01 5.77 -12.35
N SER A 102 14.05 5.29 -13.02
CA SER A 102 15.15 4.61 -12.33
C SER A 102 15.74 5.52 -11.25
N ASP A 103 16.38 4.96 -10.22
CA ASP A 103 17.01 5.77 -9.16
C ASP A 103 17.98 6.82 -9.73
N LYS A 104 18.65 6.49 -10.85
CA LYS A 104 19.50 7.42 -11.59
C LYS A 104 18.72 8.56 -12.22
N ASP A 105 17.56 8.28 -12.80
CA ASP A 105 16.69 9.29 -13.38
C ASP A 105 16.07 10.18 -12.30
N GLN A 106 15.69 9.61 -11.16
CA GLN A 106 15.20 10.36 -10.01
C GLN A 106 16.27 11.32 -9.47
N ALA A 107 17.51 10.84 -9.30
CA ALA A 107 18.62 11.68 -8.88
C ALA A 107 18.92 12.81 -9.88
N ARG A 108 18.86 12.52 -11.19
CA ARG A 108 19.04 13.50 -12.25
C ARG A 108 17.93 14.56 -12.25
N ILE A 109 16.67 14.15 -12.08
CA ILE A 109 15.51 15.03 -11.97
C ILE A 109 15.64 15.92 -10.73
N ALA A 110 15.96 15.34 -9.57
CA ALA A 110 16.13 16.09 -8.33
C ALA A 110 17.24 17.14 -8.44
N LEU A 111 18.37 16.80 -9.08
CA LEU A 111 19.46 17.75 -9.31
C LEU A 111 19.04 18.91 -10.23
N LEU A 112 18.28 18.60 -11.29
CA LEU A 112 17.75 19.62 -12.21
C LEU A 112 16.77 20.55 -11.49
N GLU A 113 15.85 20.01 -10.69
CA GLU A 113 14.90 20.79 -9.90
C GLU A 113 15.61 21.67 -8.86
N ALA A 114 16.61 21.13 -8.16
CA ALA A 114 17.43 21.88 -7.21
C ALA A 114 18.18 23.05 -7.89
N HIS A 115 18.68 22.82 -9.11
CA HIS A 115 19.33 23.87 -9.90
C HIS A 115 18.35 24.99 -10.29
N ILE A 116 17.17 24.63 -10.81
CA ILE A 116 16.12 25.59 -11.19
C ILE A 116 15.64 26.40 -9.97
N ALA A 117 15.42 25.74 -8.84
CA ALA A 117 15.04 26.39 -7.59
C ALA A 117 16.12 27.36 -7.11
N SER A 118 17.39 26.98 -7.20
CA SER A 118 18.53 27.85 -6.86
C SER A 118 18.58 29.07 -7.77
N MET A 119 18.37 28.92 -9.08
CA MET A 119 18.30 30.05 -10.01
C MET A 119 17.14 31.00 -9.68
N ALA A 120 15.97 30.47 -9.36
CA ALA A 120 14.80 31.27 -8.97
C ALA A 120 15.06 32.04 -7.67
N TYR A 121 15.72 31.41 -6.69
CA TYR A 121 16.13 32.04 -5.44
C TYR A 121 17.09 33.21 -5.69
N PHE A 122 18.18 32.99 -6.44
CA PHE A 122 19.15 34.06 -6.73
C PHE A 122 18.53 35.20 -7.54
N ASP A 123 17.63 34.90 -8.49
CA ASP A 123 16.95 35.94 -9.27
C ASP A 123 16.06 36.86 -8.39
N ILE A 124 15.45 36.30 -7.34
CA ILE A 124 14.68 37.10 -6.36
C ILE A 124 15.63 37.84 -5.42
N LEU A 125 16.67 37.18 -4.92
CA LEU A 125 17.65 37.78 -4.00
C LEU A 125 18.34 38.99 -4.65
N THR A 126 18.85 38.85 -5.86
CA THR A 126 19.47 39.96 -6.61
C THR A 126 18.49 41.10 -6.88
N PHE A 127 17.19 40.80 -7.03
CA PHE A 127 16.19 41.86 -7.13
C PHE A 127 16.01 42.59 -5.79
N LEU A 128 15.92 41.87 -4.68
CA LEU A 128 15.78 42.45 -3.33
C LEU A 128 17.01 43.29 -2.95
N GLU A 129 18.22 42.84 -3.29
CA GLU A 129 19.45 43.61 -3.08
C GLU A 129 19.48 44.94 -3.86
N ARG A 130 18.73 45.04 -4.96
CA ARG A 130 18.58 46.27 -5.76
C ARG A 130 17.43 47.16 -5.28
N VAL A 131 16.63 46.71 -4.32
CA VAL A 131 15.63 47.57 -3.67
C VAL A 131 16.39 48.48 -2.73
N ASP A 132 16.69 49.69 -3.23
CA ASP A 132 17.43 50.70 -2.49
C ASP A 132 16.65 51.14 -1.24
N PRO A 133 17.21 50.97 -0.02
CA PRO A 133 16.60 51.48 1.20
C PRO A 133 16.52 53.01 1.27
N GLN A 134 17.26 53.74 0.41
CA GLN A 134 17.19 55.20 0.26
C GLN A 134 16.26 55.66 -0.87
N SER A 135 15.47 54.73 -1.43
CA SER A 135 14.53 55.03 -2.50
C SER A 135 13.45 56.03 -2.07
N THR A 136 13.12 56.99 -2.93
CA THR A 136 11.95 57.88 -2.79
C THR A 136 10.61 57.18 -3.02
N ARG A 137 10.62 55.88 -3.34
CA ARG A 137 9.41 55.10 -3.57
C ARG A 137 8.65 54.87 -2.28
N SER A 138 7.33 54.93 -2.38
CA SER A 138 6.44 54.56 -1.28
C SER A 138 6.52 53.06 -0.97
N ALA A 139 6.17 52.69 0.25
CA ALA A 139 6.13 51.28 0.68
C ALA A 139 5.21 50.42 -0.21
N ASP A 140 4.14 51.00 -0.75
CA ASP A 140 3.19 50.30 -1.61
C ASP A 140 3.77 50.03 -3.00
N GLU A 141 4.55 50.96 -3.55
CA GLU A 141 5.27 50.75 -4.82
C GLU A 141 6.34 49.66 -4.69
N ILE A 142 7.05 49.61 -3.55
CA ILE A 142 8.03 48.55 -3.27
C ILE A 142 7.33 47.20 -3.15
N ARG A 143 6.22 47.12 -2.40
CA ARG A 143 5.42 45.90 -2.28
C ARG A 143 4.88 45.42 -3.63
N ALA A 144 4.36 46.33 -4.46
CA ALA A 144 3.88 46.02 -5.79
C ALA A 144 5.00 45.48 -6.70
N ALA A 145 6.19 46.07 -6.63
CA ALA A 145 7.36 45.61 -7.39
C ALA A 145 7.83 44.22 -6.94
N ILE A 146 7.85 43.94 -5.63
CA ILE A 146 8.18 42.61 -5.08
C ILE A 146 7.13 41.58 -5.54
N ALA A 147 5.84 41.89 -5.42
CA ALA A 147 4.76 41.00 -5.86
C ALA A 147 4.86 40.68 -7.35
N LEU A 148 5.15 41.69 -8.17
CA LEU A 148 5.35 41.52 -9.61
C LEU A 148 6.59 40.65 -9.91
N LYS A 149 7.71 40.85 -9.19
CA LYS A 149 8.91 40.02 -9.36
C LYS A 149 8.66 38.57 -8.98
N VAL A 150 7.98 38.30 -7.87
CA VAL A 150 7.62 36.94 -7.43
C VAL A 150 6.72 36.28 -8.47
N LYS A 151 5.70 36.98 -8.97
CA LYS A 151 4.80 36.47 -10.02
C LYS A 151 5.57 36.13 -11.31
N THR A 152 6.50 37.01 -11.70
CA THR A 152 7.32 36.81 -12.92
C THR A 152 8.31 35.67 -12.75
N SER A 153 8.97 35.58 -11.59
CA SER A 153 9.89 34.48 -11.25
C SER A 153 9.14 33.14 -11.25
N LYS A 154 7.95 33.08 -10.63
CA LYS A 154 7.09 31.90 -10.72
C LYS A 154 6.78 31.54 -12.16
N ALA A 155 6.28 32.47 -12.97
CA ALA A 155 5.97 32.18 -14.38
C ALA A 155 7.18 31.70 -15.19
N LYS A 156 8.39 32.20 -14.87
CA LYS A 156 9.63 31.87 -15.56
C LYS A 156 10.20 30.50 -15.19
N TYR A 157 10.15 30.10 -13.92
CA TYR A 157 10.83 28.89 -13.44
C TYR A 157 9.88 27.71 -13.19
N HIS A 158 8.61 27.97 -12.91
CA HIS A 158 7.64 26.94 -12.49
C HIS A 158 7.37 25.88 -13.57
N SER A 159 7.32 26.26 -14.85
CA SER A 159 7.08 25.34 -15.96
C SER A 159 8.20 24.32 -16.17
N PHE A 160 9.37 24.53 -15.58
CA PHE A 160 10.52 23.65 -15.69
C PHE A 160 10.64 22.66 -14.53
N LEU A 161 9.76 22.77 -13.51
CA LEU A 161 9.71 21.82 -12.41
C LEU A 161 8.90 20.58 -12.83
N ILE A 162 9.53 19.42 -12.74
CA ILE A 162 8.98 18.13 -13.23
C ILE A 162 7.90 17.62 -12.26
N SER A 163 8.05 17.91 -10.97
CA SER A 163 7.07 17.62 -9.90
C SER A 163 5.66 18.12 -10.23
N ASP A 164 5.51 19.25 -10.91
CA ASP A 164 4.19 19.79 -11.25
C ASP A 164 3.52 19.05 -12.42
N GLN A 165 4.29 18.40 -13.28
CA GLN A 165 3.78 17.59 -14.40
C GLN A 165 3.41 16.16 -13.99
N ILE A 166 4.09 15.60 -12.99
CA ILE A 166 3.88 14.21 -12.54
C ILE A 166 2.73 14.12 -11.53
N PHE A 167 2.54 15.14 -10.70
CA PHE A 167 1.49 15.17 -9.67
C PHE A 167 0.29 16.01 -10.14
N SER A 168 -0.39 15.57 -11.20
CA SER A 168 -1.75 16.06 -11.47
C SER A 168 -2.64 15.71 -10.27
N SER A 169 -3.12 16.74 -9.58
CA SER A 169 -3.80 16.69 -8.29
C SER A 169 -5.20 16.07 -8.32
N GLU A 170 -5.67 15.57 -9.47
CA GLU A 170 -7.03 15.03 -9.66
C GLU A 170 -7.40 13.88 -8.70
N LYS A 171 -6.43 13.24 -8.03
CA LYS A 171 -6.69 12.11 -7.11
C LYS A 171 -6.21 12.30 -5.68
N MET A 172 -5.69 13.48 -5.31
CA MET A 172 -5.23 13.71 -3.94
C MET A 172 -6.39 14.23 -3.08
N LYS A 173 -7.17 13.31 -2.50
CA LYS A 173 -8.14 13.66 -1.45
C LYS A 173 -7.42 13.79 -0.12
N VAL A 174 -7.42 15.00 0.43
CA VAL A 174 -7.07 15.24 1.84
C VAL A 174 -8.12 14.55 2.70
N ILE A 175 -7.72 13.55 3.48
CA ILE A 175 -8.56 12.93 4.50
C ILE A 175 -8.30 13.70 5.79
N ASP A 176 -9.26 14.51 6.20
CA ASP A 176 -9.18 15.25 7.46
C ASP A 176 -9.47 14.29 8.63
N GLY A 177 -8.40 13.79 9.24
CA GLY A 177 -8.44 12.78 10.30
C GLY A 177 -8.59 13.40 11.68
N GLY A 178 -9.74 14.01 11.96
CA GLY A 178 -10.14 14.45 13.29
C GLY A 178 -11.27 13.59 13.85
N LYS A 179 -11.06 12.93 14.99
CA LYS A 179 -12.12 12.28 15.74
C LYS A 179 -13.06 13.39 16.24
N LYS A 180 -14.28 13.46 15.69
CA LYS A 180 -15.33 14.28 16.28
C LYS A 180 -15.74 13.60 17.58
N ASP A 181 -15.11 14.00 18.67
CA ASP A 181 -15.59 13.67 20.01
C ASP A 181 -16.98 14.31 20.15
N GLY A 182 -17.93 13.47 20.59
CA GLY A 182 -19.34 13.82 20.77
C GLY A 182 -19.63 14.60 22.05
#